data_AF-A0A5J4U8Q9-F1
#
_entry.id   AF-A0A5J4U8Q9-F1
#
_cell.length_a   1.000
_cell.length_b   1.000
_cell.length_c   1.000
_cell.angle_alpha   90.00
_cell.angle_beta   90.00
_cell.angle_gamma   90.00
#
_symmetry.space_group_name_H-M   'P 1'
#
loop_
_entity.id
_entity.type
_entity.pdbx_description
1 polymer ?
#
loop_
_entity_poly.entity_id
_entity_poly.type
_entity_poly.pdbx_seq_one_letter_code
_entity_poly.pdbx_strand_id
1 'polypeptide(L)'
;MVALKHAFDAKNMKGLLLKILKGEYAPITGGGYSSALRNLISQMLRQNPKQRSTINEILHAPIIQDRINSFLSDVQMSSEFSHTVIHGLDIKVFIEK
;
A
#
# COMPACT_ATOMS: atom_id res chain seq x y z
N MET A 1 0.74 12.37 3.89
CA MET A 1 -0.39 12.56 4.82
C MET A 1 -0.08 12.06 6.23
N VAL A 2 0.41 10.82 6.42
CA VAL A 2 0.57 10.22 7.76
C VAL A 2 1.62 10.92 8.65
N ALA A 3 2.85 11.05 8.17
CA ALA A 3 3.96 11.63 8.96
C ALA A 3 4.20 13.13 8.72
N LEU A 4 3.41 13.75 7.81
CA LEU A 4 3.59 15.15 7.34
C LEU A 4 5.02 15.50 6.89
N LYS A 5 5.82 14.49 6.57
CA LYS A 5 7.20 14.58 6.08
C LYS A 5 7.41 13.49 5.04
N HIS A 6 8.37 13.70 4.14
CA HIS A 6 8.78 12.69 3.17
C HIS A 6 9.49 11.53 3.88
N ALA A 7 9.25 10.29 3.42
CA ALA A 7 9.89 9.10 3.98
C ALA A 7 11.43 9.17 3.82
N PHE A 8 11.88 9.59 2.63
CA PHE A 8 13.27 9.85 2.34
C PHE A 8 13.45 11.35 2.09
N ASP A 9 14.19 12.01 2.99
CA ASP A 9 14.48 13.43 2.91
C ASP A 9 15.93 13.72 3.28
N ALA A 10 16.56 14.65 2.57
CA ALA A 10 17.98 14.97 2.73
C ALA A 10 18.31 16.38 2.22
N LYS A 11 19.44 16.94 2.68
CA LYS A 11 19.91 18.27 2.28
C LYS A 11 20.40 18.37 0.83
N ASN A 12 20.68 17.25 0.18
CA ASN A 12 21.18 17.21 -1.20
C ASN A 12 20.87 15.86 -1.88
N MET A 13 21.04 15.81 -3.21
CA MET A 13 20.73 14.64 -4.04
C MET A 13 21.50 13.38 -3.64
N LYS A 14 22.79 13.51 -3.32
CA LYS A 14 23.62 12.37 -2.87
C LYS A 14 23.09 11.76 -1.57
N GLY A 15 22.69 12.61 -0.62
CA GLY A 15 22.09 12.18 0.64
C GLY A 15 20.72 11.52 0.44
N LEU A 16 19.91 12.04 -0.49
CA LEU A 16 18.61 11.47 -0.83
C LEU A 16 18.77 10.06 -1.42
N LEU A 17 19.67 9.91 -2.40
CA LEU A 17 19.97 8.62 -3.03
C LEU A 17 20.42 7.59 -1.99
N LEU A 18 21.34 7.97 -1.08
CA LEU A 18 21.81 7.07 -0.04
C LEU A 18 20.69 6.59 0.90
N LYS A 19 19.75 7.48 1.27
CA LYS A 19 18.61 7.08 2.12
C LYS A 19 17.66 6.13 1.40
N ILE A 20 17.35 6.40 0.13
CA ILE A 20 16.52 5.51 -0.70
C ILE A 20 17.17 4.14 -0.84
N LEU A 21 18.48 4.11 -1.16
CA LEU A 21 19.23 2.87 -1.31
C LEU A 21 19.34 2.10 0.00
N LYS A 22 19.40 2.76 1.16
CA LYS A 22 19.37 2.06 2.46
C LYS A 22 17.97 1.59 2.87
N GLY A 23 16.91 2.21 2.33
CA GLY A 23 15.54 1.95 2.76
C GLY A 23 15.24 2.45 4.18
N GLU A 24 16.10 3.31 4.73
CA GLU A 24 15.92 3.87 6.08
C GLU A 24 15.03 5.12 6.03
N TYR A 25 13.89 5.05 6.69
CA TYR A 25 12.97 6.17 6.88
C TYR A 25 12.59 6.30 8.37
N ALA A 26 12.21 7.51 8.78
CA ALA A 26 11.81 7.74 10.17
C ALA A 26 10.54 6.93 10.50
N PRO A 27 10.48 6.26 11.67
CA PRO A 27 9.28 5.55 12.07
C PRO A 27 8.11 6.53 12.20
N ILE A 28 6.89 6.03 12.01
CA ILE A 28 5.68 6.85 12.11
C ILE A 28 5.43 7.18 13.58
N THR A 29 5.93 8.33 14.02
CA THR A 29 5.78 8.87 15.37
C THR A 29 4.41 9.51 15.53
N GLY A 30 3.56 8.94 16.38
CA GLY A 30 2.21 9.43 16.66
C GLY A 30 1.30 8.27 17.05
N GLY A 31 0.80 8.26 18.28
CA GLY A 31 -0.01 7.18 18.84
C GLY A 31 -1.34 6.95 18.14
N GLY A 32 -1.80 7.88 17.29
CA GLY A 32 -3.13 7.84 16.66
C GLY A 32 -3.28 6.89 15.46
N TYR A 33 -2.20 6.30 14.95
CA TYR A 33 -2.28 5.40 13.78
C TYR A 33 -2.32 3.93 14.17
N SER A 34 -3.10 3.14 13.41
CA SER A 34 -3.19 1.69 13.62
C SER A 34 -1.90 0.98 13.23
N SER A 35 -1.61 -0.14 13.88
CA SER A 35 -0.50 -1.03 13.50
C SER A 35 -0.65 -1.54 12.07
N ALA A 36 -1.88 -1.85 11.63
CA ALA A 36 -2.18 -2.28 10.27
C ALA A 36 -1.70 -1.26 9.22
N LEU A 37 -1.95 0.03 9.43
CA LEU A 37 -1.48 1.09 8.51
C LEU A 37 0.04 1.19 8.51
N ARG A 38 0.69 1.13 9.68
CA ARG A 38 2.16 1.17 9.78
C ARG A 38 2.80 -0.01 9.05
N ASN A 39 2.20 -1.20 9.19
CA ASN A 39 2.65 -2.42 8.51
C ASN A 39 2.50 -2.30 6.99
N LEU A 40 1.34 -1.84 6.51
CA LEU A 40 1.11 -1.65 5.07
C LEU A 40 2.14 -0.70 4.45
N ILE A 41 2.40 0.45 5.08
CA ILE A 41 3.41 1.41 4.62
C ILE A 41 4.80 0.75 4.57
N SER A 42 5.14 -0.04 5.59
CA SER A 42 6.44 -0.73 5.64
C SER A 42 6.59 -1.78 4.54
N GLN A 43 5.51 -2.45 4.16
CA GLN A 43 5.51 -3.38 3.02
C GLN A 43 5.64 -2.66 1.67
N MET A 44 5.02 -1.49 1.52
CA MET A 44 5.13 -0.66 0.30
C MET A 44 6.53 -0.06 0.12
N LEU A 45 7.21 0.29 1.22
CA LEU A 45 8.54 0.92 1.19
C LEU A 45 9.70 -0.09 1.26
N ARG A 46 9.44 -1.39 1.01
CA ARG A 46 10.50 -2.41 0.92
C ARG A 46 11.49 -2.06 -0.19
N GLN A 47 12.78 -2.14 0.18
CA GLN A 47 13.90 -1.90 -0.73
C GLN A 47 13.96 -2.96 -1.84
N ASN A 48 13.87 -4.24 -1.47
CA ASN A 48 13.84 -5.34 -2.42
C ASN A 48 12.48 -5.35 -3.16
N PRO A 49 12.46 -5.16 -4.50
CA PRO A 49 11.23 -5.13 -5.28
C PRO A 49 10.39 -6.41 -5.14
N LYS A 50 11.02 -7.58 -4.98
CA LYS A 50 10.32 -8.86 -4.81
C LYS A 50 9.61 -9.01 -3.47
N GLN A 51 10.01 -8.23 -2.47
CA GLN A 51 9.39 -8.21 -1.13
C GLN A 51 8.39 -7.07 -0.98
N ARG A 52 8.34 -6.15 -1.95
CA ARG A 52 7.41 -5.03 -1.95
C ARG A 52 6.03 -5.54 -2.32
N SER A 53 5.04 -5.20 -1.51
CA SER A 53 3.66 -5.60 -1.81
C SER A 53 3.24 -5.09 -3.17
N THR A 54 2.69 -6.00 -3.95
CA THR A 54 2.01 -5.73 -5.21
C THR A 54 0.73 -4.94 -4.96
N ILE A 55 0.20 -4.32 -6.01
CA ILE A 55 -1.07 -3.58 -5.89
C ILE A 55 -2.21 -4.48 -5.41
N ASN A 56 -2.26 -5.74 -5.86
CA ASN A 56 -3.29 -6.68 -5.45
C ASN A 56 -3.21 -7.02 -3.96
N GLU A 57 -1.99 -7.23 -3.42
CA GLU A 57 -1.80 -7.46 -1.99
C GLU A 57 -2.23 -6.23 -1.16
N ILE A 58 -1.99 -5.02 -1.66
CA ILE A 58 -2.45 -3.79 -1.01
C ILE A 58 -3.97 -3.68 -1.03
N LEU A 59 -4.62 -3.98 -2.16
CA LEU A 59 -6.08 -3.95 -2.30
C LEU A 59 -6.77 -5.03 -1.47
N HIS A 60 -6.10 -6.15 -1.19
CA HIS A 60 -6.57 -7.20 -0.27
C HIS A 60 -6.35 -6.88 1.21
N ALA A 61 -5.65 -5.79 1.57
CA ALA A 61 -5.49 -5.41 2.96
C ALA A 61 -6.85 -5.05 3.57
N PRO A 62 -7.23 -5.58 4.76
CA PRO A 62 -8.55 -5.36 5.35
C PRO A 62 -8.94 -3.88 5.47
N ILE A 63 -7.98 -3.04 5.87
CA ILE A 63 -8.19 -1.58 6.02
C ILE A 63 -8.49 -0.86 4.69
N ILE A 64 -8.19 -1.48 3.55
CA ILE A 64 -8.45 -0.95 2.20
C ILE A 64 -9.74 -1.55 1.65
N GLN A 65 -9.96 -2.86 1.81
CA GLN A 65 -11.19 -3.58 1.45
C GLN A 65 -12.45 -2.87 1.95
N ASP A 66 -12.48 -2.54 3.24
CA ASP A 66 -13.62 -1.85 3.86
C ASP A 66 -13.97 -0.53 3.16
N ARG A 67 -12.96 0.16 2.62
CA ARG A 67 -13.14 1.40 1.89
C ARG A 67 -13.54 1.19 0.44
N ILE A 68 -13.03 0.17 -0.23
CA ILE A 68 -13.37 -0.13 -1.64
C ILE A 68 -14.89 -0.28 -1.79
N ASN A 69 -15.52 -1.02 -0.88
CA ASN A 69 -16.98 -1.21 -0.84
C ASN A 69 -17.78 0.10 -0.64
N SER A 70 -17.13 1.14 -0.11
CA SER A 70 -17.75 2.46 0.09
C SER A 70 -17.59 3.39 -1.12
N PHE A 71 -16.67 3.09 -2.04
CA PHE A 71 -16.30 3.98 -3.14
C PHE A 71 -16.68 3.44 -4.53
N LEU A 72 -16.82 2.12 -4.68
CA LEU A 72 -17.18 1.50 -5.95
C LEU A 72 -18.58 0.89 -5.85
N SER A 73 -19.38 1.10 -6.90
CA SER A 73 -20.63 0.32 -7.09
C SER A 73 -20.31 -1.12 -7.47
N ASP A 74 -21.26 -2.03 -7.27
CA ASP A 74 -21.10 -3.46 -7.62
C ASP A 74 -20.74 -3.68 -9.09
N VAL A 75 -21.25 -2.82 -9.98
CA VAL A 75 -20.95 -2.85 -11.42
C VAL A 75 -19.50 -2.43 -11.69
N GLN A 76 -19.00 -1.40 -11.02
CA GLN A 76 -17.61 -0.97 -11.15
C GLN A 76 -16.67 -1.98 -10.52
N MET A 77 -17.02 -2.54 -9.36
CA MET A 77 -16.23 -3.58 -8.71
C MET A 77 -16.15 -4.83 -9.59
N SER A 78 -17.27 -5.30 -10.13
CA SER A 78 -17.23 -6.42 -11.06
C SER A 78 -16.42 -6.08 -12.30
N SER A 79 -16.56 -4.91 -12.93
CA SER A 79 -15.78 -4.55 -14.13
C SER A 79 -14.27 -4.41 -13.86
N GLU A 80 -13.88 -3.65 -12.83
CA GLU A 80 -12.48 -3.32 -12.54
C GLU A 80 -11.69 -4.54 -12.06
N PHE A 81 -12.36 -5.46 -11.36
CA PHE A 81 -11.73 -6.67 -10.86
C PHE A 81 -11.94 -7.87 -11.81
N SER A 82 -13.03 -7.97 -12.59
CA SER A 82 -13.25 -9.11 -13.51
C SER A 82 -12.24 -9.18 -14.66
N HIS A 83 -11.78 -8.04 -15.15
CA HIS A 83 -10.76 -8.00 -16.18
C HIS A 83 -9.39 -8.12 -15.51
N THR A 84 -8.89 -9.35 -15.41
CA THR A 84 -7.49 -9.61 -15.05
C THR A 84 -6.55 -9.13 -16.16
N VAL A 85 -6.41 -7.81 -16.31
CA VAL A 85 -5.15 -7.18 -16.76
C VAL A 85 -4.09 -7.33 -15.66
N ILE A 86 -4.49 -7.77 -14.46
CA ILE A 86 -3.60 -8.16 -13.38
C ILE A 86 -3.78 -9.67 -13.11
N HIS A 87 -2.91 -10.49 -13.67
CA HIS A 87 -2.95 -11.95 -13.59
C HIS A 87 -2.97 -12.48 -12.14
N GLY A 88 -3.92 -13.38 -11.82
CA GLY A 88 -3.61 -14.58 -11.04
C GLY A 88 -4.34 -14.84 -9.70
N LEU A 89 -5.31 -14.05 -9.27
CA LEU A 89 -6.03 -14.32 -8.01
C LEU A 89 -7.55 -14.27 -8.19
N ASP A 90 -8.21 -15.35 -7.76
CA ASP A 90 -9.65 -15.58 -7.86
C ASP A 90 -10.43 -14.57 -6.98
N ILE A 91 -11.27 -13.75 -7.60
CA ILE A 91 -12.03 -12.63 -6.98
C ILE A 91 -13.32 -13.09 -6.28
N LYS A 92 -13.46 -14.40 -6.05
CA LYS A 92 -14.63 -14.94 -5.33
C LYS A 92 -14.80 -14.42 -3.90
N VAL A 93 -13.77 -13.79 -3.32
CA VAL A 93 -13.83 -13.20 -1.96
C VAL A 93 -14.65 -11.91 -1.91
N PHE A 94 -14.84 -11.20 -3.03
CA PHE A 94 -15.51 -9.90 -3.05
C PHE A 94 -17.03 -9.96 -3.24
N ILE A 95 -17.55 -11.08 -3.75
CA ILE A 95 -18.96 -11.20 -4.20
C ILE A 95 -19.82 -12.08 -3.26
N GLU A 96 -19.24 -12.82 -2.31
CA GLU A 96 -19.99 -13.69 -1.38
C GLU A 96 -20.39 -13.00 -0.06
N LYS A 97 -21.08 -11.86 -0.14
CA LYS A 97 -21.93 -11.38 0.95
C LYS A 97 -23.30 -10.97 0.46
#